data_AF-A0A3A5RUE4-F1
#
_entry.id   AF-A0A3A5RUE4-F1
#
_cell.length_a   1.000
_cell.length_b   1.000
_cell.length_c   1.000
_cell.angle_alpha   90.00
_cell.angle_beta   90.00
_cell.angle_gamma   90.00
#
_symmetry.space_group_name_H-M   'P 1'
#
loop_
_entity.id
_entity.type
_entity.pdbx_description
1 polymer ?
#
loop_
_entity_poly.entity_id
_entity_poly.type
_entity_poly.pdbx_seq_one_letter_code
_entity_poly.pdbx_strand_id
1 'polypeptide(L)' 'MAYNYDEESVNALMKWAENALLPKEVTLSEAEHIFDTSMYVHANICDINQHYPDPFYNPAIDRLYRLKKYMEDNM' A
#
# COMPACT_ATOMS: atom_id res chain seq x y z
N MET A 1 -1.89 -9.88 -11.93
CA MET A 1 -3.21 -9.32 -11.55
C MET A 1 -3.22 -7.85 -11.93
N ALA A 2 -4.31 -7.34 -12.50
CA ALA A 2 -4.49 -5.91 -12.66
C ALA A 2 -5.04 -5.34 -11.35
N TYR A 3 -4.35 -4.36 -10.76
CA TYR A 3 -4.88 -3.63 -9.62
C TYR A 3 -6.02 -2.71 -10.07
N ASN A 4 -6.93 -2.41 -9.13
CA ASN A 4 -8.03 -1.50 -9.40
C ASN A 4 -7.66 -0.10 -8.92
N TYR A 5 -7.83 0.90 -9.79
CA TYR A 5 -7.46 2.28 -9.52
C TYR A 5 -8.67 3.21 -9.53
N ASP A 6 -9.89 2.68 -9.48
CA ASP A 6 -11.06 3.52 -9.28
C ASP A 6 -11.07 4.15 -7.88
N GLU A 7 -11.76 5.29 -7.75
CA GLU A 7 -11.76 6.09 -6.53
C GLU A 7 -12.27 5.32 -5.30
N GLU A 8 -13.28 4.47 -5.46
CA GLU A 8 -13.83 3.67 -4.37
C GLU A 8 -12.79 2.65 -3.88
N SER A 9 -12.15 1.96 -4.82
CA SER A 9 -11.10 0.97 -4.52
C SER A 9 -9.87 1.60 -3.85
N VAL A 10 -9.42 2.76 -4.34
CA VAL A 10 -8.26 3.48 -3.79
C VAL A 10 -8.58 4.00 -2.39
N ASN A 11 -9.75 4.61 -2.18
CA ASN A 11 -10.17 5.07 -0.86
C ASN A 11 -10.32 3.92 0.14
N ALA A 12 -10.88 2.78 -0.28
CA ALA A 12 -10.98 1.59 0.55
C ALA A 12 -9.60 1.02 0.92
N LEU A 13 -8.64 1.06 -0.01
CA LEU A 13 -7.26 0.61 0.23
C LEU A 13 -6.55 1.51 1.23
N MET A 14 -6.62 2.84 1.06
CA MET A 14 -6.03 3.79 2.01
C MET A 14 -6.62 3.62 3.40
N LYS A 15 -7.95 3.52 3.50
CA LYS A 15 -8.63 3.31 4.79
C LYS A 15 -8.21 2.00 5.46
N TRP A 16 -8.05 0.92 4.69
CA TRP A 16 -7.48 -0.31 5.23
C TRP A 16 -6.07 -0.09 5.75
N ALA A 17 -5.20 0.57 4.97
CA ALA A 17 -3.80 0.77 5.32
C ALA A 17 -3.62 1.62 6.58
N GLU A 18 -4.46 2.64 6.79
CA GLU A 18 -4.47 3.48 8.00
C GLU A 18 -4.87 2.72 9.28
N ASN A 19 -5.73 1.71 9.15
CA ASN A 19 -6.33 1.00 10.29
C ASN A 19 -5.73 -0.40 10.51
N ALA A 20 -4.90 -0.88 9.58
CA ALA A 20 -4.30 -2.20 9.67
C ALA A 20 -3.29 -2.27 10.83
N LEU A 21 -3.35 -3.36 11.60
CA LEU A 21 -2.31 -3.69 12.57
C LEU A 21 -1.14 -4.35 11.84
N LEU A 22 -0.17 -3.54 11.44
CA LEU A 22 0.97 -3.98 10.66
C LEU A 22 2.16 -4.33 11.57
N PRO A 23 2.91 -5.41 11.28
CA PRO A 23 4.17 -5.66 11.97
C PRO A 23 5.16 -4.54 11.62
N LYS A 24 6.10 -4.30 12.53
CA LYS A 24 7.12 -3.24 12.36
C LYS A 24 7.90 -3.39 11.05
N GLU A 25 8.24 -4.63 10.69
CA GLU A 25 9.08 -4.98 9.56
C GLU A 25 8.41 -6.07 8.71
N VAL A 26 8.50 -5.95 7.38
CA VAL A 26 7.90 -6.88 6.41
C VAL A 26 8.87 -7.14 5.27
N THR A 27 9.09 -8.41 4.94
CA THR A 27 9.83 -8.80 3.72
C THR A 27 8.85 -9.26 2.66
N LEU A 28 8.52 -8.39 1.70
CA LEU A 28 7.59 -8.73 0.61
C LEU A 28 8.23 -9.69 -0.41
N SER A 29 9.55 -9.60 -0.59
CA SER A 29 10.36 -10.49 -1.41
C SER A 29 11.84 -10.44 -1.00
N GLU A 30 12.70 -11.28 -1.56
CA GLU A 30 14.15 -11.23 -1.31
C GLU A 30 14.78 -9.85 -1.58
N ALA A 31 14.21 -9.07 -2.51
CA ALA A 31 14.70 -7.75 -2.89
C ALA A 31 13.91 -6.58 -2.27
N GLU A 32 12.77 -6.84 -1.64
CA GLU A 32 11.89 -5.80 -1.08
C GLU A 32 11.65 -6.08 0.41
N HIS A 33 12.47 -5.42 1.25
CA HIS A 33 12.35 -5.43 2.69
C HIS A 33 11.97 -4.05 3.21
N ILE A 34 10.88 -4.00 3.97
CA ILE A 34 10.31 -2.80 4.57
C ILE A 34 10.69 -2.80 6.05
N PHE A 35 11.58 -1.88 6.44
CA PHE A 35 12.09 -1.76 7.82
C PHE A 35 11.15 -1.03 8.79
N ASP A 36 10.26 -0.20 8.25
CA ASP A 36 9.23 0.50 9.01
C ASP A 36 7.95 0.54 8.19
N THR A 37 7.07 -0.42 8.46
CA THR A 37 5.83 -0.58 7.70
C THR A 37 4.88 0.61 7.90
N SER A 38 4.89 1.24 9.08
CA SER A 38 4.07 2.41 9.37
C SER A 38 4.51 3.62 8.55
N MET A 39 5.83 3.89 8.51
CA MET A 39 6.38 4.97 7.68
C MET A 39 6.17 4.69 6.19
N TYR A 40 6.34 3.44 5.76
CA TYR A 40 6.08 3.02 4.38
C TYR A 40 4.64 3.27 3.97
N VAL A 41 3.66 2.85 4.78
CA VAL A 41 2.24 3.11 4.50
C VAL A 41 1.95 4.61 4.45
N HIS A 42 2.44 5.36 5.43
CA HIS A 42 2.21 6.80 5.50
C HIS A 42 2.73 7.52 4.25
N ALA A 43 3.95 7.21 3.81
CA ALA A 43 4.53 7.80 2.60
C ALA A 43 3.68 7.52 1.34
N ASN A 44 3.23 6.28 1.16
CA ASN A 44 2.40 5.93 0.00
C ASN A 44 1.01 6.59 0.06
N ILE A 45 0.40 6.72 1.23
CA ILE A 45 -0.87 7.46 1.39
C ILE A 45 -0.67 8.95 1.07
N CYS A 46 0.42 9.57 1.52
CA CYS A 46 0.73 10.95 1.18
C CYS A 46 0.89 11.13 -0.34
N ASP A 47 1.60 10.23 -1.02
CA ASP A 47 1.75 10.28 -2.48
C ASP A 47 0.39 10.15 -3.19
N ILE A 48 -0.46 9.23 -2.75
CA ILE A 48 -1.81 9.05 -3.32
C ILE A 48 -2.65 10.31 -3.11
N ASN A 49 -2.69 10.86 -1.89
CA ASN A 49 -3.48 12.06 -1.57
C ASN A 49 -3.05 13.29 -2.38
N GLN A 50 -1.77 13.41 -2.72
CA GLN A 50 -1.24 14.56 -3.46
C GLN A 50 -1.45 14.45 -4.97
N HIS A 51 -1.43 13.25 -5.52
CA HIS A 51 -1.29 13.06 -6.96
C HIS A 51 -2.42 12.27 -7.61
N TYR A 52 -3.22 11.51 -6.86
CA TYR A 52 -4.36 10.80 -7.43
C TYR A 52 -5.36 11.80 -8.04
N PRO A 53 -5.89 11.57 -9.26
CA PRO A 53 -5.86 10.33 -10.04
C PRO A 53 -4.78 10.23 -11.14
N ASP A 54 -3.63 10.89 -11.01
CA ASP A 54 -2.53 10.79 -11.99
C ASP A 54 -1.93 9.36 -12.05
N PRO A 55 -2.05 8.64 -13.19
CA PRO A 55 -1.52 7.28 -13.33
C PRO A 55 -0.02 7.16 -13.14
N PHE A 56 0.75 8.25 -13.28
CA PHE A 56 2.19 8.24 -13.01
C PHE A 56 2.50 7.83 -11.55
N TYR A 57 1.58 8.10 -10.63
CA TYR A 57 1.73 7.81 -9.20
C TYR A 57 1.03 6.52 -8.75
N ASN A 58 0.47 5.74 -9.69
CA ASN A 58 -0.07 4.40 -9.41
C ASN A 58 0.91 3.45 -8.68
N PRO A 59 2.24 3.55 -8.81
CA PRO A 59 3.15 2.74 -8.00
C PRO A 59 2.93 2.83 -6.49
N ALA A 60 2.42 3.96 -5.96
CA ALA A 60 2.07 4.07 -4.54
C ALA A 60 0.86 3.19 -4.17
N ILE A 61 -0.13 3.11 -5.06
CA ILE A 61 -1.32 2.25 -4.92
C ILE A 61 -0.91 0.78 -5.03
N ASP A 62 -0.07 0.44 -6.00
CA ASP A 62 0.44 -0.93 -6.20
C ASP A 62 1.15 -1.47 -4.96
N ARG A 63 1.99 -0.63 -4.35
CA ARG A 63 2.71 -0.96 -3.10
C ARG A 63 1.77 -1.27 -1.96
N LEU A 64 0.71 -0.47 -1.77
CA LEU A 64 -0.29 -0.74 -0.75
C LEU A 64 -1.07 -2.04 -1.04
N TYR A 65 -1.41 -2.32 -2.30
CA TYR A 65 -2.04 -3.60 -2.66
C TYR A 65 -1.11 -4.80 -2.42
N ARG A 66 0.18 -4.69 -2.75
CA ARG A 66 1.17 -5.75 -2.46
C ARG A 66 1.29 -6.02 -0.97
N LEU A 67 1.39 -4.95 -0.18
CA LEU A 67 1.44 -5.07 1.28
C LEU A 67 0.17 -5.71 1.83
N LYS A 68 -1.01 -5.27 1.37
CA LYS A 68 -2.29 -5.86 1.74
C LYS A 68 -2.37 -7.34 1.45
N LYS A 69 -2.03 -7.73 0.21
CA LYS A 69 -2.01 -9.12 -0.20
C LYS A 69 -1.05 -9.94 0.66
N TYR A 70 0.15 -9.43 0.92
CA TYR A 70 1.10 -10.12 1.78
C TYR A 70 0.57 -10.32 3.20
N MET A 71 -0.09 -9.31 3.79
CA MET A 71 -0.71 -9.44 5.11
C MET A 71 -1.83 -10.48 5.11
N GLU A 72 -2.69 -10.49 4.08
CA GLU A 72 -3.78 -11.48 3.93
C GLU A 72 -3.28 -12.91 3.70
N ASP A 73 -2.13 -13.08 3.04
CA ASP A 73 -1.55 -14.40 2.76
C ASP A 73 -0.72 -14.97 3.94
N ASN A 74 -0.29 -14.13 4.91
CA ASN A 74 0.65 -14.51 5.98
C ASN A 74 0.13 -14.29 7.42
N MET A 75 -1.10 -13.81 7.61
CA MET A 75 -1.77 -13.66 8.91
C MET A 75 -3.01 -14.54 8.99
#